data_AF-A0A941PYH9-F1
#
_entry.id   AF-A0A941PYH9-F1
#
_cell.length_a   1.000
_cell.length_b   1.000
_cell.length_c   1.000
_cell.angle_alpha   90.00
_cell.angle_beta   90.00
_cell.angle_gamma   90.00
#
_symmetry.space_group_name_H-M   'P 1'
#
loop_
_entity.id
_entity.type
_entity.pdbx_description
1 polymer ?
#
loop_
_entity_poly.entity_id
_entity_poly.type
_entity_poly.pdbx_seq_one_letter_code
_entity_poly.pdbx_strand_id
1 'polypeptide(L)'
;MDMAANPQVIRQHLIDPEICIRCNTCEATCPVGAITHDSRNYVVDAAKCNLCMDCIPPCPTGSIDNWRTMPRVKAYSVAEQLSWDALPAELTPEQLAEAGVSA
;
A
#
# COMPACT_ATOMS: atom_id res chain seq x y z
N MET A 1 26.25 1.73 -1.01
CA MET A 1 24.88 2.29 -1.11
C MET A 1 24.03 1.50 -0.14
N ASP A 2 24.20 1.75 1.15
CA ASP A 2 23.43 1.11 2.20
C ASP A 2 22.51 2.17 2.76
N MET A 3 21.37 2.34 2.08
CA MET A 3 20.22 3.08 2.59
C MET A 3 19.80 2.37 3.87
N ALA A 4 20.35 2.83 5.00
CA ALA A 4 20.06 2.29 6.31
C ALA A 4 18.54 2.14 6.44
N ALA A 5 18.09 0.90 6.58
CA ALA A 5 16.69 0.59 6.82
C ALA A 5 16.32 1.19 8.18
N ASN A 6 15.89 2.45 8.17
CA ASN A 6 15.31 3.09 9.33
C ASN A 6 14.03 2.31 9.65
N PRO A 7 13.94 1.59 10.78
CA PRO A 7 12.78 0.76 11.11
C PRO A 7 11.48 1.57 11.24
N GLN A 8 11.59 2.90 11.24
CA GLN A 8 10.49 3.85 11.28
C GLN A 8 9.88 4.15 9.91
N VAL A 9 10.43 3.65 8.80
CA VAL A 9 9.91 3.91 7.45
C VAL A 9 9.49 2.62 6.78
N ILE A 10 8.34 2.64 6.12
CA ILE A 10 7.85 1.53 5.30
C ILE A 10 7.58 2.01 3.88
N ARG A 11 7.73 1.09 2.93
CA ARG A 11 7.16 1.23 1.58
C ARG A 11 5.82 0.52 1.58
N GLN A 12 4.76 1.26 1.85
CA GLN A 12 3.43 0.69 1.92
C GLN A 12 2.87 0.46 0.53
N HIS A 13 2.49 -0.79 0.25
CA HIS A 13 1.78 -1.18 -0.96
C HIS A 13 0.31 -0.76 -0.85
N LEU A 14 -0.27 -0.23 -1.92
CA LEU A 14 -1.66 0.21 -1.98
C LEU A 14 -2.30 -0.22 -3.30
N ILE A 15 -3.62 -0.24 -3.35
CA ILE A 15 -4.39 -0.48 -4.57
C ILE A 15 -5.15 0.80 -4.90
N ASP A 16 -5.06 1.25 -6.15
CA ASP A 16 -5.78 2.42 -6.66
C ASP A 16 -7.26 2.09 -6.89
N PRO A 17 -8.19 2.67 -6.10
CA PRO A 17 -9.62 2.42 -6.26
C PRO A 17 -10.20 2.99 -7.56
N GLU A 18 -9.55 3.98 -8.19
CA GLU A 18 -10.07 4.63 -9.40
C GLU A 18 -10.04 3.70 -10.62
N ILE A 19 -9.01 2.86 -10.69
CA ILE A 19 -8.78 1.94 -11.81
C ILE A 19 -8.90 0.46 -11.43
N CYS A 20 -9.20 0.16 -10.16
CA CYS A 20 -9.48 -1.21 -9.72
C CYS A 20 -10.85 -1.66 -10.24
N ILE A 21 -10.85 -2.74 -11.05
CA ILE A 21 -12.09 -3.35 -11.57
C ILE A 21 -12.69 -4.40 -10.63
N ARG A 22 -12.17 -4.54 -9.40
CA ARG A 22 -12.68 -5.48 -8.38
C ARG A 22 -12.76 -6.94 -8.85
N CYS A 23 -11.74 -7.40 -9.56
CA CYS A 23 -11.71 -8.75 -10.15
C CYS A 23 -11.29 -9.87 -9.19
N ASN A 24 -10.98 -9.57 -7.92
CA ASN A 24 -10.53 -10.52 -6.90
C ASN A 24 -9.16 -11.22 -7.12
N THR A 25 -8.52 -11.04 -8.28
CA THR A 25 -7.28 -11.74 -8.61
C THR A 25 -6.16 -11.51 -7.58
N CYS A 26 -5.93 -10.27 -7.16
CA CYS A 26 -4.84 -9.94 -6.24
C CYS A 26 -5.00 -10.63 -4.87
N GLU A 27 -6.22 -10.65 -4.32
CA GLU A 27 -6.51 -11.33 -3.07
C GLU A 27 -6.31 -12.85 -3.16
N ALA A 28 -6.83 -13.47 -4.22
CA ALA A 28 -6.66 -14.90 -4.45
C ALA A 28 -5.19 -15.29 -4.65
N THR A 29 -4.36 -14.40 -5.18
CA THR A 29 -2.92 -14.64 -5.40
C THR A 29 -2.07 -14.41 -4.15
N CYS A 30 -2.52 -13.58 -3.19
CA CYS A 30 -1.67 -13.19 -2.05
C CYS A 30 -1.39 -14.37 -1.10
N PRO A 31 -0.14 -14.87 -1.00
CA PRO A 31 0.15 -16.08 -0.23
C PRO A 31 0.08 -15.87 1.30
N VAL A 32 0.16 -14.61 1.73
CA VAL A 32 0.16 -14.22 3.15
C VAL A 32 -1.18 -13.60 3.60
N GLY A 33 -2.19 -13.56 2.72
CA GLY A 33 -3.51 -13.00 3.06
C GLY A 33 -3.44 -11.53 3.50
N ALA A 34 -2.55 -10.75 2.86
CA ALA A 34 -2.40 -9.32 3.13
C ALA A 34 -3.42 -8.45 2.39
N ILE A 35 -4.15 -9.00 1.42
CA ILE A 35 -5.12 -8.26 0.63
C ILE A 35 -6.52 -8.65 1.10
N THR A 36 -7.39 -7.67 1.24
CA THR A 36 -8.80 -7.86 1.60
C THR A 36 -9.64 -6.84 0.86
N HIS A 37 -10.97 -6.99 0.88
CA HIS A 37 -11.88 -6.09 0.20
C HIS A 37 -13.19 -5.89 0.95
N ASP A 38 -13.89 -4.81 0.58
CA ASP A 38 -15.32 -4.64 0.81
C ASP A 38 -16.08 -4.53 -0.53
N SER A 39 -17.30 -4.03 -0.53
CA SER A 39 -18.10 -3.87 -1.75
C SER A 39 -17.54 -2.84 -2.74
N ARG A 40 -16.59 -2.01 -2.33
CA ARG A 40 -16.08 -0.87 -3.10
C ARG A 40 -14.60 -1.03 -3.46
N ASN A 41 -13.79 -1.49 -2.51
CA ASN A 41 -12.34 -1.36 -2.56
C ASN A 41 -11.64 -2.67 -2.21
N TYR A 42 -10.52 -2.94 -2.90
CA TYR A 42 -9.49 -3.88 -2.46
C TYR A 42 -8.36 -3.08 -1.81
N VAL A 43 -7.79 -3.57 -0.72
CA VAL A 43 -6.80 -2.85 0.09
C VAL A 43 -5.72 -3.79 0.61
N VAL A 44 -4.56 -3.24 1.00
CA VAL A 44 -3.41 -4.02 1.46
C VAL A 44 -3.14 -3.73 2.94
N ASP A 45 -3.14 -4.77 3.75
CA ASP A 45 -2.69 -4.76 5.14
C ASP A 45 -1.15 -4.70 5.18
N ALA A 46 -0.61 -3.53 5.47
CA ALA A 46 0.83 -3.29 5.56
C ALA A 46 1.53 -4.09 6.66
N ALA A 47 0.80 -4.58 7.67
CA ALA A 47 1.38 -5.41 8.72
C ALA A 47 1.59 -6.87 8.27
N LYS A 48 0.83 -7.33 7.26
CA LYS A 48 0.91 -8.68 6.71
C LYS A 48 1.71 -8.76 5.41
N CYS A 49 1.70 -7.69 4.61
CA CYS A 49 2.41 -7.65 3.34
C CYS A 49 3.91 -7.85 3.56
N ASN A 50 4.47 -8.89 2.94
CA ASN A 50 5.89 -9.23 3.01
C ASN A 50 6.67 -8.82 1.75
N LEU A 51 6.06 -8.01 0.87
CA LEU A 51 6.67 -7.47 -0.34
C LEU A 51 7.12 -8.53 -1.37
N CYS A 52 6.41 -9.68 -1.46
CA CYS A 52 6.73 -10.72 -2.44
C CYS A 52 6.41 -10.35 -3.90
N MET A 53 5.52 -9.37 -4.11
CA MET A 53 5.08 -8.86 -5.42
C MET A 53 4.26 -9.81 -6.29
N ASP A 54 3.86 -10.99 -5.80
CA ASP A 54 3.11 -11.99 -6.57
C ASP A 54 1.78 -11.47 -7.13
N CYS A 55 1.17 -10.49 -6.45
CA CYS A 55 -0.10 -9.90 -6.83
C CYS A 55 0.00 -8.84 -7.96
N ILE A 56 1.20 -8.37 -8.30
CA ILE A 56 1.39 -7.32 -9.32
C ILE A 56 1.20 -7.87 -10.74
N PRO A 57 1.94 -8.91 -11.20
CA PRO A 57 1.82 -9.40 -12.58
C PRO A 57 0.39 -9.77 -13.02
N PRO A 58 -0.48 -10.37 -12.19
CA PRO A 58 -1.81 -10.78 -12.63
C PRO A 58 -2.86 -9.66 -12.61
N CYS A 59 -2.53 -8.43 -12.18
CA CYS A 59 -3.48 -7.32 -12.16
C CYS A 59 -3.68 -6.73 -13.57
N PRO A 60 -4.87 -6.88 -14.20
CA PRO A 60 -5.07 -6.48 -15.59
C PRO A 60 -5.10 -4.96 -15.80
N THR A 61 -5.37 -4.19 -14.75
CA THR A 61 -5.43 -2.72 -14.82
C THR A 61 -4.19 -2.04 -14.27
N GLY A 62 -3.27 -2.79 -13.65
CA GLY A 62 -2.15 -2.23 -12.92
C GLY A 62 -2.52 -1.48 -11.63
N SER A 63 -3.80 -1.47 -11.23
CA SER A 63 -4.28 -0.77 -10.01
C SER A 63 -3.49 -1.06 -8.75
N ILE A 64 -2.92 -2.27 -8.64
CA ILE A 64 -2.17 -2.68 -7.46
C ILE A 64 -0.75 -2.14 -7.40
N ASP A 65 -0.13 -1.70 -8.50
CA ASP A 65 1.28 -1.27 -8.50
C ASP A 65 1.45 0.17 -7.98
N ASN A 66 1.02 0.41 -6.75
CA ASN A 66 1.12 1.69 -6.07
C ASN A 66 1.86 1.55 -4.73
N TRP A 67 2.75 2.51 -4.47
CA TRP A 67 3.68 2.48 -3.34
C TRP A 67 3.78 3.85 -2.69
N ARG A 68 3.72 3.90 -1.36
CA ARG A 68 3.94 5.13 -0.59
C ARG A 68 5.06 4.93 0.40
N THR A 69 6.01 5.86 0.42
CA THR A 69 6.99 5.96 1.51
C THR A 69 6.28 6.61 2.69
N MET A 70 6.13 5.85 3.78
CA MET A 70 5.36 6.27 4.95
C MET A 70 6.16 6.04 6.23
N PRO A 71 6.05 6.94 7.22
CA PRO A 71 6.43 6.62 8.59
C PRO A 71 5.58 5.44 9.06
N ARG A 72 6.17 4.42 9.68
CA ARG A 72 5.47 3.20 10.14
C ARG A 72 4.32 3.53 11.07
N VAL A 73 4.48 4.56 11.90
CA VAL A 73 3.45 5.05 12.84
C VAL A 73 2.27 5.75 12.15
N LYS A 74 2.42 6.13 10.88
CA LYS A 74 1.38 6.74 10.03
C LYS A 74 0.98 5.82 8.87
N ALA A 75 1.31 4.53 8.92
CA ALA A 75 0.90 3.57 7.91
C ALA A 75 -0.63 3.58 7.77
N TYR A 76 -1.13 3.66 6.53
CA TYR A 76 -2.56 3.67 6.29
C TYR A 76 -3.19 2.35 6.72
N SER A 77 -4.14 2.41 7.63
CA SER A 77 -4.88 1.22 8.07
C SER A 77 -5.78 0.68 6.96
N VAL A 78 -6.19 -0.59 7.09
CA VAL A 78 -7.20 -1.20 6.21
C VAL A 78 -8.48 -0.37 6.19
N ALA A 79 -8.94 0.12 7.36
CA ALA A 79 -10.16 0.90 7.46
C ALA A 79 -10.08 2.25 6.72
N GLU A 80 -8.93 2.93 6.80
CA GLU A 80 -8.71 4.15 6.03
C GLU A 80 -8.72 3.86 4.53
N GLN A 81 -7.97 2.86 4.08
CA GLN A 81 -7.90 2.49 2.66
C GLN A 81 -9.28 2.16 2.07
N LEU A 82 -10.14 1.45 2.82
CA LEU A 82 -11.49 1.10 2.38
C LEU A 82 -12.40 2.32 2.23
N SER A 83 -12.08 3.44 2.87
CA SER A 83 -12.86 4.68 2.79
C SER A 83 -12.54 5.55 1.56
N TRP A 84 -11.49 5.22 0.79
CA TRP A 84 -10.99 6.09 -0.27
C TRP A 84 -11.74 5.95 -1.59
N ASP A 85 -11.95 7.10 -2.25
CA ASP A 85 -12.39 7.18 -3.64
C ASP A 85 -11.21 7.28 -4.63
N ALA A 86 -10.06 7.76 -4.14
CA ALA A 86 -8.82 7.96 -4.89
C ALA A 86 -7.62 7.79 -3.95
N LEU A 87 -6.45 7.49 -4.50
CA LEU A 87 -5.24 7.38 -3.67
C LEU A 87 -4.89 8.73 -3.03
N PRO A 88 -4.53 8.75 -1.72
CA PRO A 88 -4.01 9.95 -1.10
C PRO A 88 -2.70 10.36 -1.78
N ALA A 89 -2.45 11.67 -1.80
CA ALA A 89 -1.21 12.25 -2.29
C ALA A 89 0.01 11.71 -1.52
N GLU A 90 1.16 11.69 -2.17
CA GLU A 90 2.42 11.34 -1.49
C GLU A 90 2.77 12.39 -0.46
N LEU A 91 3.33 11.94 0.67
CA LEU A 91 3.86 12.86 1.67
C LEU A 91 5.05 13.63 1.08
N THR A 92 5.08 14.93 1.31
CA THR A 92 6.23 15.75 0.93
C THR A 92 7.46 15.41 1.79
N PRO A 93 8.68 15.73 1.33
CA PRO A 93 9.89 15.54 2.14
C PRO A 93 9.80 16.21 3.51
N GLU A 94 9.15 17.37 3.59
CA GLU A 94 8.94 18.09 4.85
C GLU A 94 8.01 17.31 5.78
N GLN A 95 6.90 16.76 5.27
CA GLN A 95 5.96 15.96 6.06
C GLN A 95 6.58 14.64 6.56
N LEU A 96 7.49 14.06 5.77
CA LEU A 96 8.29 12.91 6.18
C LEU A 96 9.28 13.30 7.30
N ALA A 97 10.00 14.40 7.11
CA ALA A 97 10.95 14.92 8.10
C ALA A 97 10.27 15.26 9.44
N GLU A 98 9.10 15.90 9.41
CA GLU A 98 8.29 16.20 10.60
C GLU A 98 7.85 14.93 11.34
N ALA A 99 7.64 13.83 10.62
CA ALA A 99 7.32 12.53 11.20
C ALA A 99 8.56 11.78 11.74
N GLY A 100 9.73 12.44 11.79
CA GLY A 100 10.99 11.83 12.24
C GLY A 100 11.62 10.90 11.21
N VAL A 101 11.19 10.98 9.95
CA VAL A 101 11.76 10.25 8.83
C VAL A 101 12.70 11.18 8.08
N SER A 102 14.01 11.07 8.35
CA SER A 102 15.01 11.73 7.51
C SER A 102 15.02 11.07 6.13
N ALA A 103 14.89 11.88 5.07
CA ALA A 103 15.06 11.47 3.68
C ALA A 103 16.46 10.89 3.41
#